data_AF-A0A949HSD1-F1
#
_entry.id   AF-A0A949HSD1-F1
#
_cell.length_a   1.000
_cell.length_b   1.000
_cell.length_c   1.000
_cell.angle_alpha   90.00
_cell.angle_beta   90.00
_cell.angle_gamma   90.00
#
_symmetry.space_group_name_H-M   'P 1'
#
loop_
_entity.id
_entity.type
_entity.pdbx_description
1 polymer ?
#
loop_
_entity_poly.entity_id
_entity_poly.type
_entity_poly.pdbx_seq_one_letter_code
_entity_poly.pdbx_strand_id
1 'polypeptide(L)'
;MNLLPFGILPAHRSRTFVPPAADLGDWPQIAPLFDRLEARVGACQTASELERWLLDWGELSAALDEEASRRYIAMTCHTDNADAEKAYLHFVENVEPQLKS
;
A
#
# COMPACT_ATOMS: atom_id res chain seq x y z
N MET A 1 -4.26 4.11 -12.30
CA MET A 1 -3.24 4.78 -13.15
C MET A 1 -2.70 3.77 -14.16
N ASN A 2 -2.94 3.97 -15.47
CA ASN A 2 -2.52 3.04 -16.54
C ASN A 2 -1.33 3.60 -17.36
N LEU A 3 -0.46 4.35 -16.68
CA LEU A 3 0.69 5.04 -17.29
C LEU A 3 1.96 4.16 -17.31
N LEU A 4 1.91 3.00 -16.68
CA LEU A 4 3.05 2.11 -16.59
C LEU A 4 3.10 1.20 -17.83
N PRO A 5 4.28 0.93 -18.40
CA PRO A 5 4.42 0.11 -19.60
C PRO A 5 3.97 -1.36 -19.39
N PHE A 6 3.78 -1.75 -18.13
CA PHE A 6 3.29 -3.06 -17.70
C PHE A 6 1.85 -3.03 -17.17
N GLY A 7 1.16 -1.90 -17.21
CA GLY A 7 -0.24 -1.76 -16.79
C GLY A 7 -0.48 -2.16 -15.33
N ILE A 8 -1.48 -3.00 -15.10
CA ILE A 8 -1.80 -3.59 -13.79
C ILE A 8 -1.11 -4.94 -13.69
N LEU A 9 -0.12 -5.05 -12.79
CA LEU A 9 0.52 -6.32 -12.50
C LEU A 9 -0.35 -7.13 -11.53
N PRO A 10 -0.52 -8.44 -11.75
CA PRO A 10 -1.12 -9.30 -10.74
C PRO A 10 -0.18 -9.40 -9.54
N ALA A 11 -0.74 -9.44 -8.34
CA ALA A 11 0.04 -9.73 -7.15
C ALA A 11 0.70 -11.11 -7.28
N HIS A 12 2.00 -11.20 -6.97
CA HIS A 12 2.75 -12.47 -7.03
C HIS A 12 2.10 -13.58 -6.18
N ARG A 13 1.49 -13.19 -5.05
CA ARG A 13 0.65 -14.05 -4.21
C ARG A 13 -0.72 -13.41 -4.06
N SER A 14 -1.77 -14.23 -4.06
CA SER A 14 -3.12 -13.76 -3.76
C SER A 14 -3.16 -13.06 -2.40
N ARG A 15 -3.66 -11.83 -2.39
CA ARG A 15 -3.84 -11.04 -1.17
C ARG A 15 -4.91 -11.67 -0.30
N THR A 16 -4.63 -11.79 0.99
CA THR A 16 -5.55 -12.35 1.99
C THR A 16 -5.96 -11.31 3.02
N PHE A 17 -5.11 -10.30 3.25
CA PHE A 17 -5.30 -9.27 4.25
C PHE A 17 -5.75 -7.94 3.63
N VAL A 18 -5.07 -7.49 2.57
CA VAL A 18 -5.36 -6.27 1.84
C VAL A 18 -6.50 -6.51 0.85
N PRO A 19 -7.62 -5.77 0.94
CA PRO A 19 -8.72 -5.93 -0.01
C PRO A 19 -8.27 -5.68 -1.46
N PRO A 20 -8.66 -6.52 -2.43
CA PRO A 20 -8.24 -6.36 -3.83
C PRO A 20 -8.64 -5.02 -4.46
N ALA A 21 -9.70 -4.39 -3.96
CA ALA A 21 -10.24 -3.12 -4.46
C ALA A 21 -9.82 -1.89 -3.62
N ALA A 22 -8.95 -2.06 -2.60
CA ALA A 22 -8.50 -0.94 -1.78
C ALA A 22 -7.62 0.02 -2.60
N ASP A 23 -7.91 1.32 -2.52
CA ASP A 23 -7.04 2.36 -3.06
C ASP A 23 -5.91 2.64 -2.06
N LEU A 24 -4.72 2.12 -2.35
CA LEU A 24 -3.54 2.26 -1.50
C LEU A 24 -2.83 3.61 -1.66
N GLY A 25 -3.43 4.58 -2.37
CA GLY A 25 -3.02 5.97 -2.28
C GLY A 25 -4.02 6.88 -1.59
N ASP A 26 -5.01 6.33 -0.91
CA ASP A 26 -6.02 7.07 -0.14
C ASP A 26 -5.91 6.68 1.35
N TRP A 27 -5.38 7.59 2.17
CA TRP A 27 -5.11 7.30 3.58
C TRP A 27 -6.32 6.76 4.38
N PRO A 28 -7.54 7.31 4.24
CA PRO A 28 -8.75 6.76 4.86
C PRO A 28 -9.04 5.29 4.57
N GLN A 29 -8.56 4.74 3.45
CA GLN A 29 -8.70 3.31 3.14
C GLN A 29 -7.53 2.46 3.70
N ILE A 30 -6.39 3.09 3.94
CA ILE A 30 -5.18 2.46 4.46
C ILE A 30 -5.22 2.38 5.99
N ALA A 31 -5.63 3.46 6.67
CA ALA A 31 -5.64 3.55 8.14
C ALA A 31 -6.40 2.39 8.81
N PRO A 32 -7.61 1.98 8.35
CA PRO A 32 -8.32 0.85 8.94
C PRO A 32 -7.57 -0.49 8.81
N LEU A 33 -6.64 -0.63 7.86
CA LEU A 33 -5.80 -1.82 7.74
C LEU A 33 -4.74 -1.85 8.83
N PHE A 34 -4.14 -0.70 9.16
CA PHE A 34 -3.22 -0.59 10.30
C PHE A 34 -3.94 -0.82 11.63
N ASP A 35 -5.12 -0.22 11.83
CA ASP A 35 -5.94 -0.44 13.05
C ASP A 35 -6.24 -1.94 13.25
N ARG A 36 -6.55 -2.66 12.16
CA ARG A 36 -6.79 -4.11 12.20
C ARG A 36 -5.53 -4.90 12.58
N LEU A 37 -4.36 -4.49 12.10
CA LEU A 37 -3.09 -5.13 12.47
C LEU A 37 -2.76 -4.85 13.94
N GLU A 38 -2.92 -3.62 14.41
CA GLU A 38 -2.67 -3.25 15.80
C GLU A 38 -3.59 -4.01 16.76
N ALA A 39 -4.89 -4.07 16.46
CA ALA A 39 -5.85 -4.83 17.25
C ALA A 39 -5.51 -6.34 17.27
N ARG A 40 -5.05 -6.89 16.13
CA ARG A 40 -4.67 -8.31 16.04
C ARG A 40 -3.43 -8.63 16.87
N VAL A 41 -2.36 -7.82 16.77
CA VAL A 41 -1.14 -8.08 17.55
C VAL A 41 -1.38 -7.93 19.04
N GLY A 42 -2.21 -6.96 19.46
CA GLY A 42 -2.58 -6.76 20.87
C GLY A 42 -3.38 -7.93 21.45
N ALA A 43 -4.07 -8.71 20.62
CA ALA A 43 -4.83 -9.89 21.03
C ALA A 43 -4.08 -11.22 20.85
N CYS A 44 -2.88 -11.23 20.24
CA CYS A 44 -2.12 -12.45 20.01
C CYS A 44 -1.70 -13.12 21.32
N GLN A 45 -1.94 -14.42 21.42
CA GLN A 45 -1.58 -15.24 22.59
C GLN A 45 -0.58 -16.35 22.25
N THR A 46 -0.37 -16.62 20.95
CA THR A 46 0.47 -17.73 20.50
C THR A 46 1.47 -17.30 19.43
N ALA A 47 2.55 -18.08 19.30
CA ALA A 47 3.56 -17.86 18.26
C ALA A 47 2.96 -17.98 16.84
N SER A 48 2.02 -18.90 16.63
CA SER A 48 1.36 -19.09 15.33
C SER A 48 0.49 -17.89 14.93
N GLU A 49 -0.18 -17.25 15.89
CA GLU A 49 -0.95 -16.03 15.64
C GLU A 49 -0.02 -14.85 15.30
N LEU A 50 1.12 -14.74 16.00
CA LEU A 50 2.13 -13.74 15.69
C LEU A 50 2.76 -13.96 14.30
N GLU A 51 3.06 -15.20 13.92
CA GLU A 51 3.55 -15.54 12.58
C GLU A 51 2.53 -15.14 11.52
N ARG A 52 1.24 -15.41 11.75
CA ARG A 52 0.19 -14.97 10.84
C ARG A 52 0.10 -13.45 10.74
N TRP A 53 0.22 -12.75 11.86
CA TRP A 53 0.25 -11.30 11.89
C TRP A 53 1.43 -10.73 11.08
N LEU A 54 2.63 -11.32 11.20
CA LEU A 54 3.80 -10.93 10.42
C LEU A 54 3.57 -11.10 8.91
N LEU A 55 2.88 -12.16 8.49
CA LEU A 55 2.52 -12.37 7.09
C LEU A 55 1.52 -11.31 6.60
N ASP A 56 0.49 -11.00 7.40
CA ASP A 56 -0.50 -9.97 7.06
C ASP A 56 0.15 -8.57 7.00
N TRP A 57 1.06 -8.25 7.93
CA TRP A 57 1.88 -7.04 7.91
C TRP A 57 2.75 -6.97 6.65
N GLY A 58 3.49 -8.05 6.34
CA GLY A 58 4.34 -8.10 5.16
C GLY A 58 3.54 -7.95 3.85
N GLU A 59 2.32 -8.49 3.79
CA GLU A 59 1.41 -8.28 2.66
C GLU A 59 1.03 -6.79 2.50
N LEU A 60 0.64 -6.11 3.58
CA LEU A 60 0.31 -4.68 3.55
C LEU A 60 1.51 -3.83 3.14
N SER A 61 2.68 -4.05 3.77
CA SER A 61 3.90 -3.30 3.45
C SER A 61 4.28 -3.46 1.98
N ALA A 62 4.30 -4.69 1.45
CA ALA A 62 4.64 -4.93 0.06
C ALA A 62 3.65 -4.24 -0.91
N ALA A 63 2.36 -4.22 -0.58
CA ALA A 63 1.35 -3.58 -1.42
C ALA A 63 1.49 -2.04 -1.42
N LEU A 64 1.87 -1.44 -0.29
CA LEU A 64 2.14 -0.01 -0.18
C LEU A 64 3.43 0.39 -0.92
N ASP A 65 4.49 -0.40 -0.78
CA ASP A 65 5.76 -0.19 -1.50
C ASP A 65 5.55 -0.26 -3.02
N GLU A 66 4.73 -1.20 -3.48
CA GLU A 66 4.35 -1.31 -4.89
C GLU A 66 3.59 -0.05 -5.36
N GLU A 67 2.60 0.42 -4.61
CA GLU A 67 1.84 1.63 -4.97
C GLU A 67 2.73 2.89 -5.01
N ALA A 68 3.62 3.06 -4.02
CA ALA A 68 4.61 4.13 -4.01
C ALA A 68 5.53 4.07 -5.25
N SER A 69 6.08 2.89 -5.55
CA SER A 69 6.94 2.66 -6.70
C SER A 69 6.23 2.97 -8.02
N ARG A 70 4.96 2.55 -8.15
CA ARG A 70 4.14 2.80 -9.33
C ARG A 70 3.91 4.29 -9.56
N ARG A 71 3.63 5.07 -8.52
CA ARG A 71 3.46 6.53 -8.59
C ARG A 71 4.76 7.23 -8.96
N TYR A 72 5.87 6.83 -8.34
CA TYR A 72 7.19 7.37 -8.64
C TYR A 72 7.61 7.11 -10.09
N ILE A 73 7.44 5.88 -10.59
CA ILE A 73 7.74 5.54 -11.99
C ILE A 73 6.82 6.35 -12.93
N ALA A 74 5.52 6.44 -12.64
CA ALA A 74 4.60 7.21 -13.46
C ALA A 74 4.99 8.69 -13.56
N MET A 75 5.33 9.32 -12.43
CA MET A 75 5.76 10.73 -12.38
C MET A 75 7.11 10.96 -13.09
N THR A 76 8.08 10.07 -12.90
CA THR A 76 9.44 10.25 -13.47
C THR A 76 9.55 9.88 -14.95
N CYS A 77 8.71 8.96 -15.44
CA CYS A 77 8.67 8.58 -16.87
C CYS A 77 7.73 9.45 -17.71
N HIS A 78 6.72 10.08 -17.11
CA HIS A 78 5.73 10.94 -17.80
C HIS A 78 5.72 12.32 -17.18
N THR A 79 6.84 13.04 -17.28
CA THR A 79 7.07 14.32 -16.60
C THR A 79 6.22 15.48 -17.12
N ASP A 80 5.58 15.31 -18.27
CA ASP A 80 4.59 16.23 -18.85
C ASP A 80 3.14 15.91 -18.43
N ASN A 81 2.92 14.82 -17.69
CA ASN A 81 1.60 14.41 -17.23
C ASN A 81 1.26 14.98 -15.84
N ALA A 82 0.44 16.04 -15.83
CA ALA A 82 0.02 16.71 -14.60
C ALA A 82 -0.76 15.81 -13.61
N ASP A 83 -1.49 14.79 -14.10
CA ASP A 83 -2.22 13.86 -13.23
C ASP A 83 -1.27 12.90 -12.52
N ALA A 84 -0.20 12.46 -13.18
CA ALA A 84 0.84 11.63 -12.59
C ALA A 84 1.60 12.39 -11.50
N GLU A 85 1.98 13.64 -11.79
CA GLU A 85 2.61 14.55 -10.83
C GLU A 85 1.70 14.75 -9.60
N LYS A 86 0.44 15.15 -9.82
CA LYS A 86 -0.53 15.38 -8.74
C LYS A 86 -0.74 14.14 -7.88
N ALA A 87 -0.86 12.96 -8.49
CA ALA A 87 -1.07 11.72 -7.75
C ALA A 87 0.17 11.30 -6.93
N TYR A 88 1.37 11.59 -7.43
CA TYR A 88 2.61 11.39 -6.68
C TYR A 88 2.72 12.39 -5.52
N LEU A 89 2.53 13.69 -5.77
CA LEU A 89 2.57 14.72 -4.72
C LEU A 89 1.55 14.45 -3.62
N HIS A 90 0.31 14.08 -3.99
CA HIS A 90 -0.70 13.70 -3.01
C HIS A 90 -0.23 12.56 -2.11
N PHE A 91 0.38 11.52 -2.68
CA PHE A 91 0.88 10.37 -1.92
C PHE A 91 2.01 10.77 -0.96
N VAL A 92 3.00 11.54 -1.43
CA VAL A 92 4.13 12.00 -0.63
C VAL A 92 3.69 12.95 0.49
N GLU A 93 2.71 13.81 0.23
CA GLU A 93 2.28 14.83 1.19
C GLU A 93 1.26 14.30 2.21
N ASN A 94 0.41 13.35 1.82
CA ASN A 94 -0.76 12.95 2.63
C ASN A 94 -0.72 11.49 3.10
N VAL A 95 0.02 10.61 2.41
CA VAL A 95 0.06 9.17 2.72
C VAL A 95 1.38 8.77 3.35
N GLU A 96 2.52 9.04 2.70
CA GLU A 96 3.85 8.64 3.22
C GLU A 96 4.17 9.11 4.64
N PRO A 97 3.80 10.33 5.08
CA PRO A 97 4.10 10.78 6.44
C PRO A 97 3.39 9.91 7.48
N GLN A 98 2.18 9.46 7.17
CA GLN A 98 1.38 8.62 8.06
C GLN A 98 1.95 7.20 8.17
N LEU A 99 2.56 6.69 7.09
CA LEU A 99 3.21 5.36 7.07
C LEU A 99 4.46 5.29 7.95
N LYS A 100 5.08 6.44 8.26
CA LYS A 100 6.33 6.55 9.02
C LYS A 100 6.13 7.07 10.44
N SER A 101 4.88 7.33 10.83
CA SER A 101 4.51 7.92 12.12
C SER A 101 4.38 6.90 13.24
#